data_AF-A0A8T7DYR9-F1
#
_entry.id   AF-A0A8T7DYR9-F1
#
_cell.length_a   1.000
_cell.length_b   1.000
_cell.length_c   1.000
_cell.angle_alpha   90.00
_cell.angle_beta   90.00
_cell.angle_gamma   90.00
#
_symmetry.space_group_name_H-M   'P 1'
#
loop_
_entity.id
_entity.type
_entity.pdbx_description
1 polymer ?
#
loop_
_entity_poly.entity_id
_entity_poly.type
_entity_poly.pdbx_seq_one_letter_code
_entity_poly.pdbx_strand_id
1 'polypeptide(L)'
;MKIDLGPWLRGCAAATCTLLMPGLAAAYPIDGYEHTGIGRLEAARRIEAGEHPGRKQPAGALLPTESVDIRLTGHADQELPDIDAGFTRQIVALLGEYADRYAISVLDMSDPDNLRYAEHQ
;
A
#
# COMPACT_ATOMS: atom_id res chain seq x y z
N MET A 1 2.87 -58.38 23.88
CA MET A 1 1.71 -58.09 23.01
C MET A 1 2.17 -57.05 22.00
N LYS A 2 2.51 -57.46 20.78
CA LYS A 2 2.98 -56.57 19.69
C LYS A 2 1.75 -56.06 18.95
N ILE A 3 1.59 -54.75 18.86
CA ILE A 3 0.53 -54.11 18.08
C ILE A 3 1.10 -53.86 16.69
N ASP A 4 0.57 -54.55 15.69
CA ASP A 4 0.86 -54.30 14.28
C ASP A 4 -0.03 -53.15 13.79
N LEU A 5 0.58 -52.01 13.43
CA LEU A 5 -0.11 -50.93 12.71
C LEU A 5 -0.02 -51.22 11.20
N GLY A 6 -1.17 -51.50 10.59
CA GLY A 6 -1.30 -51.77 9.16
C GLY A 6 -0.97 -50.57 8.25
N PRO A 7 -0.83 -50.80 6.93
CA PRO A 7 -0.22 -49.87 5.96
C PRO A 7 -1.12 -48.71 5.49
N TRP A 8 -2.10 -48.29 6.29
CA TRP A 8 -3.11 -47.29 5.91
C TRP A 8 -2.61 -45.83 6.00
N LEU A 9 -1.33 -45.61 6.31
CA LEU A 9 -0.73 -44.28 6.48
C LEU A 9 0.07 -43.78 5.27
N ARG A 10 -0.01 -44.46 4.11
CA ARG A 10 0.72 -44.08 2.89
C ARG A 10 -0.25 -43.69 1.79
N GLY A 11 -0.91 -42.54 1.95
CA GLY A 11 -1.92 -42.13 0.98
C GLY A 11 -2.44 -40.70 1.09
N CYS A 12 -1.66 -39.76 1.62
CA CYS A 12 -1.94 -38.33 1.44
C CYS A 12 -0.64 -37.63 1.05
N ALA A 13 -0.10 -38.04 -0.09
CA ALA A 13 0.90 -37.26 -0.79
C ALA A 13 0.24 -35.93 -1.22
N ALA A 14 0.82 -34.84 -0.76
CA ALA A 14 0.79 -33.52 -1.40
C ALA A 14 -0.60 -32.93 -1.70
N ALA A 15 -1.37 -32.60 -0.66
CA ALA A 15 -2.27 -31.45 -0.77
C ALA A 15 -1.47 -30.18 -0.50
N THR A 16 -0.62 -29.81 -1.45
CA THR A 16 0.03 -28.50 -1.49
C THR A 16 -1.06 -27.46 -1.74
N CYS A 17 -1.67 -26.94 -0.68
CA CYS A 17 -2.48 -25.71 -0.72
C CYS A 17 -1.52 -24.52 -0.88
N THR A 18 -0.92 -24.41 -2.07
CA THR A 18 -0.32 -23.15 -2.53
C THR A 18 -1.46 -22.21 -2.92
N LEU A 19 -1.25 -20.92 -2.63
CA LEU A 19 -2.07 -19.77 -3.03
C LEU A 19 -3.26 -19.41 -2.14
N LEU A 20 -2.94 -19.00 -0.92
CA LEU A 20 -3.47 -17.74 -0.40
C LEU A 20 -2.29 -16.80 -0.19
N MET A 21 -1.70 -16.31 -1.29
CA MET A 21 -1.09 -14.99 -1.26
C MET A 21 -2.28 -14.03 -1.39
N PRO A 22 -2.72 -13.34 -0.32
CA PRO A 22 -3.37 -12.07 -0.53
C PRO A 22 -2.27 -11.21 -1.16
N GLY A 23 -2.24 -11.19 -2.50
CA GLY A 23 -1.46 -10.20 -3.23
C GLY A 23 -1.79 -8.87 -2.58
N LEU A 24 -0.73 -8.17 -2.17
CA LEU A 24 -0.80 -6.85 -1.56
C LEU A 24 -1.97 -6.10 -2.19
N ALA A 25 -2.90 -5.63 -1.37
CA ALA A 25 -3.94 -4.72 -1.81
C ALA A 25 -3.27 -3.42 -2.23
N ALA A 26 -2.59 -3.44 -3.38
CA ALA A 26 -2.37 -2.27 -4.19
C ALA A 26 -3.78 -1.77 -4.48
N ALA A 27 -4.11 -0.58 -3.97
CA ALA A 27 -5.29 0.10 -4.44
C ALA A 27 -5.12 0.25 -5.94
N TYR A 28 -5.85 -0.57 -6.71
CA TYR A 28 -5.76 -0.51 -8.16
C TYR A 28 -6.53 0.72 -8.62
N PRO A 29 -5.91 1.55 -9.47
CA PRO A 29 -6.62 2.63 -10.14
C PRO A 29 -7.92 2.14 -10.80
N ILE A 30 -8.93 2.99 -10.86
CA ILE A 30 -10.25 2.62 -11.38
C ILE A 30 -10.21 2.17 -12.85
N ASP A 31 -9.21 2.64 -13.60
CA ASP A 31 -8.91 2.27 -14.98
C ASP A 31 -8.09 0.98 -15.10
N GLY A 32 -7.81 0.29 -13.99
CA GLY A 32 -6.89 -0.83 -13.98
C GLY A 32 -7.41 -2.16 -14.52
N TYR A 33 -8.66 -2.21 -14.99
CA TYR A 33 -9.26 -3.45 -15.49
C TYR A 33 -8.48 -4.06 -16.67
N GLU A 34 -8.12 -3.25 -17.66
CA GLU A 34 -7.46 -3.73 -18.90
C GLU A 34 -6.16 -4.48 -18.63
N HIS A 35 -5.41 -4.09 -17.59
CA HIS A 35 -4.12 -4.70 -17.26
C HIS A 35 -4.16 -5.71 -16.10
N THR A 36 -5.19 -5.67 -15.25
CA THR A 36 -5.30 -6.59 -14.10
C THR A 36 -6.33 -7.71 -14.28
N GLY A 37 -7.35 -7.52 -15.13
CA GLY A 37 -8.51 -8.41 -15.23
C GLY A 37 -9.42 -8.43 -14.00
N ILE A 38 -9.25 -7.49 -13.05
CA ILE A 38 -10.07 -7.46 -11.83
C ILE A 38 -11.47 -6.93 -12.17
N GLY A 39 -12.45 -7.83 -12.27
CA GLY A 39 -13.83 -7.47 -12.67
C GLY A 39 -14.52 -6.42 -11.80
N ARG A 40 -14.10 -6.24 -10.54
CA ARG A 40 -14.60 -5.17 -9.67
C ARG A 40 -14.22 -3.77 -10.16
N LEU A 41 -13.07 -3.62 -10.80
CA LEU A 41 -12.64 -2.35 -11.40
C LEU A 41 -13.50 -2.02 -12.62
N GLU A 42 -13.79 -3.00 -13.47
CA GLU A 42 -14.69 -2.80 -14.61
C GLU A 42 -16.11 -2.47 -14.17
N ALA A 43 -16.61 -3.14 -13.12
CA ALA A 43 -17.90 -2.79 -12.54
C ALA A 43 -17.92 -1.33 -12.06
N ALA A 44 -16.86 -0.88 -11.37
CA ALA A 44 -16.73 0.51 -10.93
C ALA A 44 -16.65 1.48 -12.11
N ARG A 45 -15.83 1.21 -13.14
CA ARG A 45 -15.71 2.03 -14.36
C ARG A 45 -17.07 2.20 -15.06
N ARG A 46 -17.83 1.10 -15.22
CA ARG A 46 -19.16 1.13 -15.86
C ARG A 46 -20.21 1.88 -15.04
N ILE A 47 -20.17 1.79 -13.71
CA ILE A 47 -21.03 2.60 -12.83
C ILE A 47 -20.70 4.08 -13.00
N GLU A 48 -19.41 4.44 -13.06
CA GLU A 48 -18.99 5.83 -13.30
C GLU A 48 -19.45 6.37 -14.66
N ALA A 49 -19.31 5.54 -15.70
CA ALA A 49 -19.74 5.84 -17.06
C ALA A 49 -21.29 5.91 -17.22
N GLY A 50 -22.05 5.49 -16.20
CA GLY A 50 -23.51 5.42 -16.25
C GLY A 50 -24.05 4.24 -17.05
N GLU A 51 -23.20 3.27 -17.41
CA GLU A 51 -23.55 2.05 -18.13
C GLU A 51 -24.24 1.02 -17.21
N HIS A 52 -23.94 1.05 -15.90
CA HIS A 52 -24.56 0.19 -14.88
C HIS A 52 -25.08 0.99 -13.68
N PRO A 53 -26.18 0.55 -13.04
CA PRO A 53 -26.64 1.14 -11.79
C PRO A 53 -25.66 0.83 -10.64
N GLY A 54 -25.39 1.81 -9.80
CA GLY A 54 -24.53 1.63 -8.63
C GLY A 54 -24.16 2.93 -7.94
N ARG A 55 -23.41 2.81 -6.84
CA ARG A 55 -22.88 3.97 -6.12
C ARG A 55 -21.63 4.49 -6.81
N LYS A 56 -21.61 5.77 -7.15
CA LYS A 56 -20.41 6.42 -7.68
C LYS A 56 -19.29 6.52 -6.66
N GLN A 57 -18.06 6.51 -7.15
CA GLN A 57 -16.85 6.71 -6.40
C GLN A 57 -16.71 8.18 -5.99
N PRO A 58 -16.10 8.45 -4.84
CA PRO A 58 -15.75 9.83 -4.48
C PRO A 58 -14.72 10.39 -5.47
N ALA A 59 -14.68 11.71 -5.62
CA ALA A 59 -13.80 12.38 -6.60
C ALA A 59 -12.32 11.95 -6.50
N GLY A 60 -11.81 11.75 -5.27
CA GLY A 60 -10.42 11.32 -5.05
C GLY A 60 -10.10 9.89 -5.51
N ALA A 61 -11.10 9.07 -5.82
CA ALA A 61 -10.92 7.69 -6.29
C ALA A 61 -11.04 7.54 -7.82
N LEU A 62 -11.22 8.65 -8.55
CA LEU A 62 -11.35 8.68 -10.01
C LEU A 62 -10.02 8.95 -10.73
N LEU A 63 -8.95 9.16 -9.97
CA LEU A 63 -7.63 9.43 -10.53
C LEU A 63 -7.13 8.20 -11.33
N PRO A 64 -6.80 8.37 -12.63
CA PRO A 64 -6.34 7.28 -13.47
C PRO A 64 -4.90 6.89 -13.14
N THR A 65 -4.46 5.72 -13.61
CA THR A 65 -3.10 5.22 -13.38
C THR A 65 -2.04 6.22 -13.87
N GLU A 66 -2.28 6.89 -15.00
CA GLU A 66 -1.40 7.92 -15.57
C GLU A 66 -1.22 9.17 -14.70
N SER A 67 -2.12 9.39 -13.73
CA SER A 67 -1.99 10.50 -12.78
C SER A 67 -1.10 10.17 -11.58
N VAL A 68 -0.65 8.93 -11.46
CA VAL A 68 0.29 8.51 -10.42
C VAL A 68 1.70 8.98 -10.80
N ASP A 69 2.14 10.04 -10.12
CA ASP A 69 3.53 10.54 -10.20
C ASP A 69 4.40 9.85 -9.14
N ILE A 70 5.22 8.89 -9.58
CA ILE A 70 6.19 8.22 -8.71
C ILE A 70 7.44 9.10 -8.58
N ARG A 71 7.66 9.63 -7.38
CA ARG A 71 8.86 10.42 -7.05
C ARG A 71 10.03 9.51 -6.69
N LEU A 72 11.25 10.06 -6.71
CA LEU A 72 12.51 9.39 -6.35
C LEU A 72 12.92 8.22 -7.27
N THR A 73 12.40 8.14 -8.49
CA THR A 73 12.75 7.10 -9.46
C THR A 73 14.23 7.09 -9.87
N GLY A 74 14.92 8.23 -9.77
CA GLY A 74 16.36 8.38 -10.01
C GLY A 74 17.23 8.24 -8.77
N HIS A 75 16.63 8.02 -7.60
CA HIS A 75 17.27 8.10 -6.29
C HIS A 75 17.13 6.75 -5.56
N ALA A 76 17.31 5.64 -6.28
CA ALA A 76 17.09 4.29 -5.75
C ALA A 76 18.02 3.92 -4.58
N ASP A 77 19.22 4.50 -4.56
CA ASP A 77 20.22 4.31 -3.51
C ASP A 77 20.16 5.41 -2.43
N GLN A 78 19.11 6.24 -2.43
CA GLN A 78 18.99 7.34 -1.48
C GLN A 78 18.72 6.81 -0.08
N GLU A 79 19.69 7.04 0.81
CA GLU A 79 19.53 6.77 2.23
C GLU A 79 18.60 7.82 2.87
N LEU A 80 18.00 7.44 3.99
CA LEU A 80 17.22 8.39 4.79
C LEU A 80 18.17 9.48 5.31
N PRO A 81 17.86 10.78 5.10
CA PRO A 81 18.69 11.86 5.63
C PRO A 81 18.80 11.83 7.15
N ASP A 82 19.87 12.42 7.68
CA ASP A 82 19.97 12.72 9.10
C ASP A 82 18.79 13.60 9.57
N ILE A 83 18.45 13.49 10.85
CA ILE A 83 17.36 14.27 11.45
C ILE A 83 17.66 15.77 11.34
N ASP A 84 16.80 16.49 10.62
CA ASP A 84 16.82 17.96 10.56
C ASP A 84 16.13 18.51 11.81
N ALA A 85 16.93 19.01 12.77
CA ALA A 85 16.42 19.59 14.01
C ALA A 85 15.54 20.84 13.78
N GLY A 86 15.82 21.62 12.73
CA GLY A 86 15.01 22.78 12.36
C GLY A 86 13.65 22.37 11.84
N PHE A 87 13.61 21.38 10.95
CA PHE A 87 12.39 20.80 10.42
C PHE A 87 11.57 20.11 11.50
N THR A 88 12.22 19.31 12.35
CA THR A 88 11.58 18.60 13.47
C THR A 88 10.85 19.58 14.39
N ARG A 89 11.49 20.70 14.75
CA ARG A 89 10.83 21.74 15.56
C ARG A 89 9.59 22.32 14.87
N GLN A 90 9.64 22.53 13.55
CA GLN A 90 8.49 23.04 12.79
C GLN A 90 7.33 22.02 12.81
N ILE A 91 7.63 20.73 12.59
CA ILE A 91 6.61 19.68 12.62
C ILE A 91 6.02 19.50 14.02
N VAL A 92 6.85 19.43 15.06
CA VAL A 92 6.37 19.30 16.45
C VAL A 92 5.51 20.50 16.87
N ALA A 93 5.85 21.72 16.41
CA ALA A 93 5.04 22.90 16.67
C ALA A 93 3.62 22.79 16.08
N LEU A 94 3.42 22.05 14.99
CA LEU A 94 2.08 21.79 14.43
C LEU A 94 1.23 20.88 15.33
N LEU A 95 1.86 20.01 16.13
CA LEU A 95 1.16 19.14 17.08
C LEU A 95 0.72 19.89 18.34
N GLY A 96 1.34 21.03 18.65
CA GLY A 96 1.00 21.87 19.80
C GLY A 96 1.08 21.12 21.13
N GLU A 97 0.06 21.25 21.98
CA GLU A 97 -0.01 20.60 23.30
C GLU A 97 -0.06 19.06 23.24
N TYR A 98 -0.29 18.49 22.06
CA TYR A 98 -0.37 17.04 21.87
C TYR A 98 0.95 16.41 21.47
N ALA A 99 2.03 17.19 21.33
CA ALA A 99 3.35 16.69 20.91
C ALA A 99 3.79 15.47 21.73
N ASP A 100 3.61 15.49 23.05
CA ASP A 100 4.03 14.40 23.95
C ASP A 100 3.12 13.15 23.87
N ARG A 101 2.09 13.16 23.01
CA ARG A 101 1.14 12.03 22.83
C ARG A 101 1.36 11.28 21.52
N TYR A 102 2.24 11.76 20.65
CA TYR A 102 2.45 11.20 19.32
C TYR A 102 3.93 10.99 19.04
N ALA A 103 4.26 9.79 18.60
CA ALA A 103 5.50 9.57 17.85
C ALA A 103 5.21 9.85 16.36
N ILE A 104 6.07 10.65 15.73
CA ILE A 104 5.93 11.05 14.33
C ILE A 104 7.26 10.92 13.58
N SER A 105 7.16 10.52 12.32
CA SER A 105 8.26 10.52 11.35
C SER A 105 7.76 11.16 10.07
N VAL A 106 8.44 12.20 9.59
CA VAL A 106 8.07 12.93 8.38
C VAL A 106 9.27 13.01 7.44
N LEU A 107 9.11 12.48 6.23
CA LEU A 107 10.04 12.67 5.13
C LEU A 107 9.44 13.65 4.12
N ASP A 108 10.04 14.83 4.01
CA ASP A 108 9.68 15.81 2.99
C ASP A 108 10.35 15.44 1.65
N MET A 109 9.52 15.07 0.67
CA MET A 109 9.93 14.76 -0.71
C MET A 109 9.44 15.81 -1.70
N SER A 110 9.21 17.04 -1.24
CA SER A 110 8.80 18.15 -2.10
C SER A 110 9.90 18.55 -3.09
N ASP A 111 11.16 18.45 -2.65
CA ASP A 111 12.37 18.62 -3.47
C ASP A 111 13.19 17.31 -3.43
N PRO A 112 13.18 16.50 -4.51
CA PRO A 112 13.89 15.22 -4.57
C PRO A 112 15.40 15.30 -4.31
N ASP A 113 16.02 16.46 -4.60
CA ASP A 113 17.46 16.66 -4.46
C ASP A 113 17.83 17.19 -3.05
N ASN A 114 16.84 17.52 -2.23
CA ASN A 114 17.02 18.05 -0.88
C ASN A 114 15.95 17.50 0.08
N LEU A 115 16.02 16.19 0.33
CA LEU A 115 15.14 15.53 1.28
C LEU A 115 15.38 16.03 2.71
N ARG A 116 14.30 16.24 3.46
CA ARG A 116 14.37 16.62 4.88
C ARG A 116 13.62 15.59 5.71
N TYR A 117 14.28 15.10 6.75
CA TYR A 117 13.70 14.12 7.66
C TYR A 117 13.49 14.74 9.04
N ALA A 118 12.30 14.55 9.60
CA ALA A 118 11.94 14.93 10.95
C ALA A 118 11.44 13.73 11.74
N GLU A 119 11.83 13.66 13.01
CA GLU A 119 11.42 12.59 13.91
C GLU A 119 11.20 13.14 15.33
N HIS A 120 10.12 12.73 15.98
CA HIS A 120 9.80 13.02 17.38
C HIS A 120 9.13 11.80 18.01
N GLN A 121 9.47 11.48 19.26
CA GLN A 121 9.02 10.28 19.98
C GLN A 121 8.51 10.64 21.38
#